data_AF-A0A377LWI4-F1
#
_entry.id   AF-A0A377LWI4-F1
#
_cell.length_a   1.000
_cell.length_b   1.000
_cell.length_c   1.000
_cell.angle_alpha   90.00
_cell.angle_beta   90.00
_cell.angle_gamma   90.00
#
_symmetry.space_group_name_H-M   'P 1'
#
loop_
_entity.id
_entity.type
_entity.pdbx_description
1 polymer ?
#
loop_
_entity_poly.entity_id
_entity_poly.type
_entity_poly.pdbx_seq_one_letter_code
_entity_poly.pdbx_strand_id
1 'polypeptide(L)' 'MRFSLILPIYNVQDYLEDCLSSIHNQNFKDFECY' A
#
# COMPACT_ATOMS: atom_id res chain seq x y z
N MET A 1 16.86 5.26 1.42
CA MET A 1 16.57 5.18 -0.03
C MET A 1 15.08 5.03 -0.07
N ARG A 2 14.40 6.04 -0.58
CA ARG A 2 12.95 6.14 -0.46
C ARG A 2 12.27 5.40 -1.58
N PHE A 3 11.30 4.55 -1.26
CA PHE A 3 10.50 3.84 -2.24
C PHE A 3 9.15 4.54 -2.46
N SER A 4 8.66 4.50 -3.70
CA SER A 4 7.32 4.97 -4.03
C SER A 4 6.51 3.79 -4.54
N LEU A 5 5.46 3.42 -3.81
CA LEU A 5 4.49 2.41 -4.20
C LEU A 5 3.35 3.13 -4.93
N ILE A 6 3.02 2.67 -6.13
CA ILE A 6 1.90 3.20 -6.92
C ILE A 6 0.87 2.07 -7.07
N LEU A 7 -0.34 2.31 -6.58
CA LEU A 7 -1.42 1.33 -6.51
C LEU A 7 -2.57 1.76 -7.44
N PRO A 8 -2.70 1.16 -8.63
CA PRO A 8 -3.90 1.33 -9.43
C PRO A 8 -5.08 0.63 -8.75
N ILE A 9 -6.15 1.38 -8.48
CA ILE A 9 -7.36 0.89 -7.80
C ILE A 9 -8.53 0.94 -8.78
N TYR A 10 -9.17 -0.21 -9.03
CA TYR A 10 -10.39 -0.29 -9.83
C TYR A 10 -11.24 -1.52 -9.48
N ASN A 11 -12.42 -1.30 -8.89
CA ASN A 11 -13.37 -2.35 -8.49
C ASN A 11 -12.77 -3.47 -7.61
N VAL A 12 -11.97 -3.08 -6.61
CA VAL A 12 -11.21 -3.97 -5.72
C VAL A 12 -11.65 -3.87 -4.25
N GLN A 13 -12.88 -3.41 -4.00
CA GLN A 13 -13.37 -3.00 -2.69
C GLN A 13 -13.22 -4.10 -1.64
N ASP A 14 -13.46 -5.35 -2.03
CA ASP A 14 -13.48 -6.49 -1.12
C ASP A 14 -12.10 -6.83 -0.51
N TYR A 15 -10.99 -6.36 -1.10
CA TYR A 15 -9.63 -6.66 -0.64
C TYR A 15 -8.73 -5.43 -0.48
N LEU A 16 -9.24 -4.24 -0.76
CA LEU A 16 -8.46 -3.01 -0.65
C LEU A 16 -8.01 -2.74 0.78
N GLU A 17 -8.89 -2.97 1.76
CA GLU A 17 -8.58 -2.77 3.18
C GLU A 17 -7.45 -3.68 3.67
N ASP A 18 -7.50 -4.96 3.32
CA ASP A 18 -6.46 -5.94 3.66
C ASP A 18 -5.11 -5.57 3.03
N CYS A 19 -5.13 -5.13 1.76
CA CYS A 19 -3.94 -4.69 1.06
C CYS A 19 -3.30 -3.46 1.74
N LEU A 20 -4.10 -2.43 2.04
CA LEU A 20 -3.62 -1.22 2.70
C LEU A 20 -3.11 -1.52 4.12
N SER A 21 -3.79 -2.40 4.86
CA SER A 21 -3.36 -2.85 6.19
C SER A 21 -2.01 -3.58 6.15
N SER A 22 -1.80 -4.42 5.14
CA SER A 22 -0.52 -5.10 4.91
C SER A 22 0.63 -4.12 4.63
N ILE A 23 0.39 -3.12 3.79
CA ILE A 23 1.38 -2.07 3.46
C ILE A 23 1.68 -1.21 4.69
N HIS A 24 0.66 -0.81 5.45
CA HIS A 24 0.83 0.00 6.66
C HIS A 24 1.71 -0.69 7.71
N ASN A 25 1.56 -2.01 7.85
CA ASN A 25 2.25 -2.82 8.86
C ASN A 25 3.67 -3.25 8.49
N GLN A 26 4.23 -2.82 7.35
CA GLN A 26 5.60 -3.15 6.97
C GLN A 26 6.64 -2.64 7.99
N ASN A 27 7.69 -3.43 8.27
CA ASN A 27 8.77 -3.02 9.17
C ASN A 27 9.65 -1.91 8.57
N PHE A 28 9.75 -1.88 7.24
CA PHE A 28 10.45 -0.84 6.50
C PHE A 28 9.53 0.38 6.34
N LYS A 29 10.00 1.58 6.71
CA LYS A 29 9.16 2.80 6.80
C LYS A 29 9.54 3.94 5.86
N ASP A 30 10.65 3.84 5.13
CA ASP A 30 11.11 4.90 4.20
C ASP A 30 10.42 4.75 2.83
N PHE A 31 9.08 4.88 2.80
CA PHE A 31 8.29 4.80 1.57
C PHE A 31 7.10 5.77 1.54
N GLU A 32 6.62 6.06 0.33
CA GLU A 32 5.34 6.72 0.04
C GLU A 32 4.43 5.76 -0.71
N CYS A 33 3.12 5.91 -0.53
CA CYS A 33 2.11 5.08 -1.15
C CYS A 33 1.08 5.99 -1.84
N TYR A 34 0.91 5.82 -3.14
CA TYR A 34 0.05 6.62 -4.02
C TYR A 34 -1.02 5.76 -4.70
#